data_AF-A0A3C0DR89-F1
#
_entry.id   AF-A0A3C0DR89-F1
#
_cell.length_a   1.000
_cell.length_b   1.000
_cell.length_c   1.000
_cell.angle_alpha   90.00
_cell.angle_beta   90.00
_cell.angle_gamma   90.00
#
_symmetry.space_group_name_H-M   'P 1'
#
loop_
_entity.id
_entity.type
_entity.pdbx_description
1 polymer ?
#
loop_
_entity_poly.entity_id
_entity_poly.type
_entity_poly.pdbx_seq_one_letter_code
_entity_poly.pdbx_strand_id
1 'polypeptide(L)'
;MAAPLGRNIGGYNGETIDINDMLQSAITAAKAHGWSIERFPNAGNLPLYGFRRLAKKPRLTIYISTGIHGDEPGGPLAMLELLEDNNWPSDISIFACPCLNPTG
;
A
#
# COMPACT_ATOMS: atom_id res chain seq x y z
N MET A 1 11.07 26.41 24.47
CA MET A 1 11.29 25.11 23.83
C MET A 1 11.20 25.32 22.32
N ALA A 2 12.21 24.91 21.55
CA ALA A 2 12.23 25.13 20.10
C ALA A 2 11.25 24.18 19.40
N ALA A 3 10.51 24.68 18.40
CA ALA A 3 9.65 23.86 17.56
C ALA A 3 10.50 22.80 16.81
N PRO A 4 9.99 21.58 16.60
CA PRO A 4 10.72 20.53 15.90
C PRO A 4 11.07 20.96 14.47
N LEU A 5 12.27 20.60 14.01
CA LEU A 5 12.88 21.08 12.76
C LEU A 5 12.26 20.47 11.47
N GLY A 6 11.26 19.60 11.58
CA GLY A 6 10.64 18.92 10.43
C GLY A 6 11.60 18.02 9.63
N ARG A 7 12.72 17.61 10.23
CA ARG A 7 13.69 16.69 9.62
C ARG A 7 13.59 15.35 10.34
N ASN A 8 13.48 14.26 9.58
CA ASN A 8 13.39 12.89 10.10
C ASN A 8 14.76 12.40 10.61
N ILE A 9 15.33 13.12 11.59
CA ILE A 9 16.61 12.77 12.21
C ILE A 9 16.30 11.90 13.43
N GLY A 10 16.67 10.61 13.37
CA GLY A 10 16.44 9.65 14.44
C GLY A 10 15.01 9.09 14.52
N GLY A 11 14.17 9.36 13.52
CA GLY A 11 12.80 8.86 13.39
C GLY A 11 11.94 9.78 12.52
N TYR A 12 10.77 9.29 12.10
CA TYR A 12 9.80 10.10 11.37
C TYR A 12 9.07 11.06 12.30
N ASN A 13 9.13 12.34 11.96
CA ASN A 13 8.47 13.43 12.70
C ASN A 13 7.37 14.11 11.86
N GLY A 14 6.93 13.46 10.77
CA GLY A 14 5.86 13.94 9.91
C GLY A 14 4.47 13.46 10.36
N GLU A 15 3.48 13.66 9.50
CA GLU A 15 2.10 13.24 9.76
C GLU A 15 1.96 11.71 9.73
N THR A 16 1.47 11.15 10.82
CA THR A 16 1.16 9.71 10.91
C THR A 16 -0.18 9.41 10.25
N ILE A 17 -0.33 8.19 9.75
CA ILE A 17 -1.60 7.69 9.20
C ILE A 17 -2.24 6.67 10.16
N ASP A 18 -3.56 6.54 10.10
CA ASP A 18 -4.22 5.35 10.65
C ASP A 18 -4.07 4.19 9.66
N ILE A 19 -3.24 3.21 10.02
CA ILE A 19 -2.95 2.08 9.15
C ILE A 19 -4.17 1.18 8.91
N ASN A 20 -5.11 1.08 9.87
CA ASN A 20 -6.31 0.27 9.66
C ASN A 20 -7.23 0.95 8.65
N ASP A 21 -7.46 2.25 8.79
CA ASP A 21 -8.30 3.01 7.86
C ASP A 21 -7.71 3.02 6.45
N MET A 22 -6.38 3.20 6.35
CA MET A 22 -5.67 3.12 5.07
C MET A 22 -5.83 1.75 4.41
N LEU A 23 -5.64 0.65 5.16
CA LEU A 23 -5.79 -0.71 4.63
C LEU A 23 -7.23 -1.01 4.22
N GLN A 24 -8.24 -0.56 5.00
CA GLN A 24 -9.65 -0.73 4.63
C GLN A 24 -10.01 0.06 3.37
N SER A 25 -9.47 1.28 3.23
CA SER A 25 -9.65 2.10 2.02
C SER A 25 -9.03 1.43 0.81
N ALA A 26 -7.82 0.90 0.94
CA ALA A 26 -7.13 0.18 -0.14
C ALA A 26 -7.92 -1.08 -0.57
N ILE A 27 -8.46 -1.85 0.38
CA ILE A 27 -9.32 -3.00 0.10
C ILE A 27 -10.59 -2.57 -0.65
N THR A 28 -11.19 -1.45 -0.24
CA THR A 28 -12.42 -0.92 -0.83
C THR A 28 -12.18 -0.49 -2.28
N ALA A 29 -11.13 0.29 -2.53
CA ALA A 29 -10.71 0.73 -3.86
C ALA A 29 -10.39 -0.47 -4.77
N ALA A 30 -9.58 -1.41 -4.29
CA ALA A 30 -9.22 -2.62 -5.04
C ALA A 30 -10.47 -3.44 -5.44
N LYS A 31 -11.42 -3.63 -4.52
CA LYS A 31 -12.69 -4.34 -4.82
C LYS A 31 -13.55 -3.58 -5.83
N ALA A 32 -13.66 -2.26 -5.70
CA ALA A 32 -14.44 -1.43 -6.62
C ALA A 32 -13.96 -1.57 -8.08
N HIS A 33 -12.66 -1.81 -8.26
CA HIS A 33 -12.02 -1.99 -9.56
C HIS A 33 -11.81 -3.44 -9.99
N GLY A 34 -12.37 -4.41 -9.25
CA GLY A 34 -12.33 -5.83 -9.59
C GLY A 34 -10.97 -6.51 -9.37
N TRP A 35 -10.10 -5.95 -8.52
CA TRP A 35 -8.88 -6.62 -8.10
C TRP A 35 -9.21 -7.80 -7.19
N SER A 36 -8.41 -8.87 -7.30
CA SER A 36 -8.41 -9.94 -6.30
C SER A 36 -7.59 -9.53 -5.10
N ILE A 37 -8.03 -9.91 -3.90
CA ILE A 37 -7.35 -9.62 -2.64
C ILE A 37 -7.14 -10.93 -1.90
N GLU A 38 -5.92 -11.14 -1.44
CA GLU A 38 -5.52 -12.25 -0.59
C GLU A 38 -4.98 -11.70 0.73
N ARG A 39 -5.38 -12.32 1.84
CA ARG A 39 -4.76 -12.06 3.15
C ARG A 39 -3.71 -13.14 3.36
N PHE A 40 -2.47 -12.73 3.61
CA PHE A 40 -1.41 -13.67 3.91
C PHE A 40 -1.65 -14.31 5.29
N PRO A 41 -1.58 -15.65 5.40
CA PRO A 41 -1.68 -16.32 6.69
C PRO A 41 -0.46 -16.00 7.55
N ASN A 42 -0.62 -16.04 8.87
CA ASN A 42 0.45 -15.83 9.85
C ASN A 42 1.18 -14.48 9.75
N ALA A 43 0.56 -13.46 9.14
CA ALA A 43 0.93 -12.08 9.39
C ALA A 43 0.72 -11.78 10.89
N GLY A 44 1.53 -10.88 11.48
CA GLY A 44 1.50 -10.55 12.91
C GLY A 44 0.17 -9.93 13.37
N ASN A 45 0.24 -8.98 14.30
CA ASN A 45 -0.99 -8.40 14.89
C ASN A 45 -1.87 -7.68 13.85
N LEU A 46 -1.28 -7.15 12.79
CA LEU A 46 -1.99 -6.51 11.68
C LEU A 46 -1.91 -7.36 10.41
N PRO A 47 -3.00 -7.41 9.62
CA PRO A 47 -3.06 -8.25 8.43
C PRO A 47 -2.13 -7.74 7.33
N LEU A 48 -1.44 -8.67 6.68
CA LEU A 48 -0.71 -8.43 5.44
C LEU A 48 -1.60 -8.83 4.26
N TYR A 49 -1.68 -7.96 3.25
CA TYR A 49 -2.51 -8.21 2.07
C TYR A 49 -1.70 -8.23 0.78
N GLY A 50 -2.10 -9.11 -0.14
CA GLY A 50 -1.65 -9.16 -1.52
C GLY A 50 -2.82 -8.86 -2.45
N PHE A 51 -2.67 -7.87 -3.31
CA PHE A 51 -3.66 -7.45 -4.29
C PHE A 51 -3.21 -7.88 -5.68
N ARG A 52 -4.15 -8.22 -6.55
CA ARG A 52 -3.85 -8.70 -7.90
C ARG A 52 -4.86 -8.21 -8.93
N ARG A 53 -4.36 -7.61 -10.00
CA ARG A 53 -5.08 -7.29 -11.24
C ARG A 53 -4.41 -8.01 -12.40
N LEU A 54 -5.10 -8.94 -13.04
CA LEU A 54 -4.55 -9.69 -14.18
C LEU A 54 -5.03 -9.10 -15.51
N ALA A 55 -4.10 -8.80 -16.41
CA ALA A 55 -4.43 -8.45 -17.77
C ALA A 55 -4.91 -9.70 -18.54
N LYS A 56 -5.87 -9.52 -19.46
CA LYS A 56 -6.38 -10.63 -20.30
C LYS A 56 -5.32 -11.16 -21.28
N LYS A 57 -4.46 -10.26 -21.77
CA LYS A 57 -3.34 -10.56 -22.67
C LYS A 57 -2.10 -9.84 -22.13
N PRO A 58 -1.44 -10.39 -21.10
CA PRO A 58 -0.38 -9.69 -20.41
C PRO A 58 0.87 -9.60 -21.29
N ARG A 59 1.39 -8.39 -21.47
CA ARG A 59 2.72 -8.13 -22.03
C ARG A 59 3.78 -8.07 -20.94
N LEU A 60 3.41 -7.62 -19.75
CA LEU A 60 4.30 -7.47 -18.59
C LEU A 60 3.54 -7.83 -17.31
N THR A 61 4.27 -8.37 -16.33
CA THR A 61 3.80 -8.52 -14.96
C THR A 61 4.72 -7.72 -14.04
N ILE A 62 4.13 -6.89 -13.18
CA ILE A 62 4.86 -6.09 -12.20
C ILE A 62 4.45 -6.46 -10.78
N TYR A 63 5.41 -6.36 -9.87
CA TYR A 63 5.20 -6.42 -8.43
C TYR A 63 5.55 -5.07 -7.81
N ILE A 64 4.64 -4.52 -7.02
CA ILE A 64 4.82 -3.26 -6.31
C ILE A 64 4.55 -3.51 -4.82
N SER A 65 5.42 -3.02 -3.96
CA SER A 65 5.19 -3.06 -2.51
C SER A 65 5.69 -1.81 -1.84
N THR A 66 5.05 -1.42 -0.74
CA THR A 66 5.42 -0.21 0.01
C THR A 66 5.38 -0.46 1.51
N GLY A 67 5.79 0.53 2.31
CA GLY A 67 5.65 0.50 3.77
C GLY A 67 6.46 -0.61 4.41
N ILE A 68 7.70 -0.84 3.96
CA ILE A 68 8.63 -1.76 4.65
C ILE A 68 9.17 -1.12 5.93
N HIS A 69 9.37 0.20 5.91
CA HIS A 69 9.64 1.02 7.09
C HIS A 69 8.35 1.78 7.46
N GLY A 70 7.94 1.74 8.73
CA GLY A 70 6.71 2.39 9.18
C GLY A 70 6.82 3.90 9.36
N ASP A 71 8.06 4.40 9.35
CA ASP A 71 8.40 5.81 9.37
C ASP A 71 8.38 6.43 7.94
N GLU A 72 7.88 5.68 6.94
CA GLU A 72 7.74 6.07 5.53
C GLU A 72 6.28 5.94 5.01
N PRO A 73 5.30 6.71 5.55
CA PRO A 73 3.88 6.55 5.19
C PRO A 73 3.53 6.98 3.77
N GLY A 74 4.43 7.71 3.08
CA GLY A 74 4.20 8.18 1.71
C GLY A 74 4.05 7.05 0.68
N GLY A 75 4.76 5.94 0.86
CA GLY A 75 4.61 4.77 -0.02
C GLY A 75 3.21 4.16 0.07
N PRO A 76 2.73 3.79 1.27
CA PRO A 76 1.38 3.31 1.48
C PRO A 76 0.31 4.25 0.92
N LEU A 77 0.40 5.56 1.22
CA LEU A 77 -0.56 6.55 0.71
C LEU A 77 -0.56 6.63 -0.81
N ALA A 78 0.60 6.63 -1.46
CA ALA A 78 0.69 6.62 -2.92
C ALA A 78 0.10 5.33 -3.52
N MET A 79 0.26 4.18 -2.88
CA MET A 79 -0.38 2.94 -3.34
C MET A 79 -1.90 3.02 -3.22
N LEU A 80 -2.44 3.63 -2.16
CA LEU A 80 -3.88 3.86 -2.02
C LEU A 80 -4.41 4.73 -3.16
N GLU A 81 -3.78 5.86 -3.45
CA GLU A 81 -4.16 6.75 -4.56
C GLU A 81 -4.13 6.01 -5.92
N LEU A 82 -3.09 5.20 -6.17
CA LEU A 82 -2.99 4.39 -7.39
C LEU A 82 -4.10 3.32 -7.51
N LEU A 83 -4.60 2.80 -6.38
CA LEU A 83 -5.73 1.87 -6.35
C LEU A 83 -7.05 2.58 -6.57
N GLU A 84 -7.22 3.79 -6.01
CA GLU A 84 -8.42 4.62 -6.18
C GLU A 84 -8.58 5.08 -7.62
N ASP A 85 -7.50 5.61 -8.22
CA ASP A 85 -7.46 6.05 -9.62
C ASP A 85 -7.58 4.88 -10.60
N ASN A 86 -6.90 3.76 -10.29
CA ASN A 86 -6.87 2.54 -11.10
C ASN A 86 -6.54 2.76 -12.60
N ASN A 87 -5.78 3.80 -12.92
CA ASN A 87 -5.41 4.15 -14.29
C ASN A 87 -4.19 3.35 -14.80
N TRP A 88 -4.37 2.03 -14.91
CA TRP A 88 -3.30 1.10 -15.30
C TRP A 88 -3.43 0.66 -16.76
N PRO A 89 -2.30 0.48 -17.49
CA PRO A 89 -2.33 -0.11 -18.83
C PRO A 89 -3.05 -1.47 -18.84
N SER A 90 -3.90 -1.68 -19.84
CA SER A 90 -4.75 -2.88 -19.93
C SER A 90 -3.99 -4.18 -20.17
N ASP A 91 -2.74 -4.08 -20.63
CA ASP A 91 -1.85 -5.19 -21.00
C ASP A 91 -0.81 -5.51 -19.90
N ILE A 92 -0.93 -4.93 -18.71
CA ILE A 92 -0.04 -5.20 -17.57
C ILE A 92 -0.79 -5.93 -16.46
N SER A 93 -0.26 -7.07 -16.04
CA SER A 93 -0.67 -7.73 -14.80
C SER A 93 0.08 -7.14 -13.61
N ILE A 94 -0.61 -6.91 -12.50
CA ILE A 94 -0.07 -6.23 -11.33
C ILE A 94 -0.32 -7.09 -10.10
N PHE A 95 0.73 -7.30 -9.32
CA PHE A 95 0.68 -7.78 -7.95
C PHE A 95 1.12 -6.63 -7.06
N ALA A 96 0.36 -6.37 -5.99
CA ALA A 96 0.67 -5.29 -5.08
C ALA A 96 0.59 -5.72 -3.62
N CYS A 97 1.46 -5.17 -2.78
CA CYS A 97 1.35 -5.25 -1.32
C CYS A 97 1.32 -3.82 -0.76
N PRO A 98 0.16 -3.33 -0.30
CA PRO A 98 0.02 -1.91 0.06
C PRO A 98 0.86 -1.51 1.28
N CYS A 99 1.12 -2.41 2.22
CA CYS A 99 1.99 -2.16 3.35
C CYS A 99 2.62 -3.48 3.83
N LEU A 100 3.95 -3.60 3.74
CA LEU A 100 4.70 -4.79 4.15
C LEU A 100 4.84 -4.91 5.67
N ASN A 101 5.00 -3.78 6.36
CA ASN A 101 5.18 -3.71 7.80
C ASN A 101 4.09 -2.82 8.43
N PRO A 102 2.84 -3.31 8.54
CA PRO A 102 1.73 -2.52 9.06
C PRO A 102 1.88 -2.16 10.55
N THR A 103 2.79 -2.80 11.28
CA THR A 103 3.03 -2.55 12.72
C THR A 103 4.13 -1.52 13.00
N GLY A 104 4.91 -1.16 11.97
CA GLY A 104 6.11 -0.34 12.11
C GLY A 104 5.83 1.14 12.30
#